data_AF-A0A196SC84-F1
#
_entry.id   AF-A0A196SC84-F1
#
_cell.length_a   1.000
_cell.length_b   1.000
_cell.length_c   1.000
_cell.angle_alpha   90.00
_cell.angle_beta   90.00
_cell.angle_gamma   90.00
#
_symmetry.space_group_name_H-M   'P 1'
#
loop_
_entity.id
_entity.type
_entity.pdbx_description
1 polymer ?
#
loop_
_entity_poly.entity_id
_entity_poly.type
_entity_poly.pdbx_seq_one_letter_code
_entity_poly.pdbx_strand_id
1 'polypeptide(L)'
;MEYTLLSDFSEDDLTGLMDVEQKHSGIEPYHEAIEARKEAVEPAFTTMNRDFCSEDAELREYAKPNNCSLSWVTMIVNAGERALAMIGGNEKLSAAFVKQCYAREDACNGLDMAAIAEDLKKIGLVSETEANRVLEERGDLCYIPQSKRFTFKVLKAEGPNRGGLMNLIGEGNPVLTLLSIDLNRLRFVKDMREENVTLSGTVFHPSLYGLVTGYVKTTEEVDGYWVVEGTPSPCESVNVKVPMRDNETNTNFGGIAAYAFAIQPTHVPTESPTFQPTPTPTPTPTPTPTPTPTPTPTPTPTPTIASPTTVTPSVPTTRTPTLFPTTISPSITPTHQPTTRPTQSPSTPNVNGCWSAGIPLNATEIVIPDNSCNEEEDGLNLREYTNLKRLRVGNNCFAKSESVDFSSSDSLLESITIGMNSFMGGNSNPDNVLRINGHNSLIELRIGRYSFSNYSLCYIESAGALEVLEIGNVNEDSFNFQYGSLKLTYLYNLKSVAIGNKSFMYSKYAFFMSVNDLESIQLGENALQFDNDYDQSLLIMDCYFF
;
A
#
# COMPACT_ATOMS: atom_id res chain seq x y z
N MET A 1 -13.95 20.95 14.25
CA MET A 1 -14.18 19.49 14.16
C MET A 1 -15.58 19.28 13.65
N GLU A 2 -15.69 18.93 12.38
CA GLU A 2 -16.92 18.49 11.74
C GLU A 2 -16.83 16.97 11.65
N TYR A 3 -17.84 16.24 12.14
CA TYR A 3 -17.84 14.78 12.05
C TYR A 3 -18.12 14.37 10.61
N THR A 4 -17.26 13.53 10.07
CA THR A 4 -17.42 12.94 8.73
C THR A 4 -18.14 11.61 8.82
N LEU A 5 -18.63 11.12 7.68
CA LEU A 5 -19.19 9.78 7.53
C LEU A 5 -18.20 8.70 8.00
N LEU A 6 -16.90 8.94 7.82
CA LEU A 6 -15.83 8.06 8.27
C LEU A 6 -15.73 7.93 9.80
N SER A 7 -16.37 8.82 10.57
CA SER A 7 -16.41 8.70 12.03
C SER A 7 -17.04 7.39 12.49
N ASP A 8 -18.01 6.87 11.72
CA ASP A 8 -18.75 5.64 11.99
C ASP A 8 -18.01 4.37 11.52
N PHE A 9 -16.91 4.51 10.78
CA PHE A 9 -16.13 3.40 10.25
C PHE A 9 -15.15 2.93 11.33
N SER A 10 -14.97 1.61 11.44
CA SER A 10 -13.95 1.04 12.30
C SER A 10 -12.55 1.28 11.74
N GLU A 11 -11.51 1.15 12.57
CA GLU A 11 -10.13 1.24 12.08
C GLU A 11 -9.80 0.16 11.04
N ASP A 12 -10.41 -1.02 11.15
CA ASP A 12 -10.30 -2.10 10.17
C ASP A 12 -10.95 -1.72 8.82
N ASP A 13 -12.14 -1.10 8.86
CA ASP A 13 -12.82 -0.61 7.65
C ASP A 13 -11.96 0.43 6.93
N LEU A 14 -11.40 1.38 7.70
CA LEU A 14 -10.52 2.41 7.17
C LEU A 14 -9.21 1.84 6.64
N THR A 15 -8.64 0.84 7.31
CA THR A 15 -7.44 0.13 6.85
C THR A 15 -7.70 -0.54 5.51
N GLY A 16 -8.83 -1.21 5.34
CA GLY A 16 -9.19 -1.82 4.06
C GLY A 16 -9.51 -0.78 2.97
N LEU A 17 -10.16 0.34 3.30
CA LEU A 17 -10.35 1.46 2.36
C LEU A 17 -9.03 2.04 1.84
N MET A 18 -7.99 2.04 2.69
CA MET A 18 -6.64 2.48 2.34
C MET A 18 -5.81 1.43 1.61
N ASP A 19 -6.23 0.16 1.60
CA ASP A 19 -5.50 -0.95 0.99
C ASP A 19 -5.75 -1.04 -0.52
N VAL A 20 -5.31 -0.02 -1.26
CA VAL A 20 -5.45 0.04 -2.72
C VAL A 20 -4.38 -0.79 -3.44
N GLU A 21 -4.67 -1.28 -4.65
CA GLU A 21 -3.83 -2.14 -5.48
C GLU A 21 -2.46 -1.50 -5.76
N GLN A 22 -2.43 -0.21 -6.07
CA GLN A 22 -1.19 0.48 -6.36
C GLN A 22 -0.36 0.68 -5.09
N LYS A 23 0.83 0.07 -5.05
CA LYS A 23 1.81 0.21 -3.97
C LYS A 23 3.05 0.97 -4.43
N HIS A 24 3.72 1.64 -3.49
CA HIS A 24 5.04 2.23 -3.75
C HIS A 24 6.10 1.14 -3.90
N SER A 25 6.95 1.26 -4.92
CA SER A 25 8.11 0.38 -5.09
C SER A 25 9.25 0.73 -4.12
N GLY A 26 9.17 1.86 -3.41
CA GLY A 26 10.24 2.39 -2.58
C GLY A 26 11.43 2.94 -3.37
N ILE A 27 11.34 2.96 -4.70
CA ILE A 27 12.37 3.50 -5.60
C ILE A 27 11.97 4.95 -5.92
N GLU A 28 12.80 5.90 -5.51
CA GLU A 28 12.62 7.31 -5.81
C GLU A 28 13.47 7.68 -7.04
N PRO A 29 12.90 7.76 -8.26
CA PRO A 29 13.66 8.16 -9.43
C PRO A 29 14.12 9.61 -9.27
N TYR A 30 15.43 9.82 -9.40
CA TYR A 30 16.03 11.15 -9.41
C TYR A 30 15.64 11.91 -10.69
N HIS A 31 15.28 13.18 -10.53
CA HIS A 31 15.09 14.12 -11.61
C HIS A 31 15.61 15.50 -11.19
N GLU A 32 16.30 16.21 -12.10
CA GLU A 32 16.75 17.58 -11.84
C GLU A 32 15.57 18.47 -11.43
N ALA A 33 15.77 19.32 -10.43
CA ALA A 33 14.74 20.20 -9.91
C ALA A 33 14.18 21.10 -11.03
N ILE A 34 12.85 21.14 -11.13
CA ILE A 34 12.15 22.04 -12.06
C ILE A 34 11.65 23.24 -11.26
N GLU A 35 11.83 24.44 -11.80
CA GLU A 35 11.33 25.64 -11.16
C GLU A 35 9.83 25.80 -11.41
N ALA A 36 9.08 26.06 -10.34
CA ALA A 36 7.66 26.36 -10.42
C ALA A 36 7.44 27.76 -11.01
N ARG A 37 6.57 27.87 -12.02
CA ARG A 37 6.27 29.14 -12.71
C ARG A 37 5.42 30.12 -11.89
N LYS A 38 4.76 29.64 -10.84
CA LYS A 38 3.89 30.41 -9.95
C LYS A 38 4.17 30.01 -8.50
N GLU A 39 4.11 30.98 -7.59
CA GLU A 39 4.26 30.76 -6.15
C GLU A 39 3.02 30.12 -5.51
N ALA A 40 1.83 30.41 -6.05
CA ALA A 40 0.60 29.78 -5.62
C ALA A 40 -0.38 29.65 -6.80
N VAL A 41 -1.27 28.66 -6.68
CA VAL A 41 -2.42 28.45 -7.57
C VAL A 41 -3.63 28.19 -6.69
N GLU A 42 -4.59 29.11 -6.75
CA GLU A 42 -5.87 28.93 -6.07
C GLU A 42 -6.78 27.98 -6.87
N PRO A 43 -7.57 27.12 -6.19
CA PRO A 43 -8.53 26.25 -6.86
C PRO A 43 -9.51 27.04 -7.74
N ALA A 44 -9.46 26.80 -9.04
CA ALA A 44 -10.39 27.42 -10.00
C ALA A 44 -11.80 26.77 -9.98
N PHE A 45 -12.00 25.76 -9.13
CA PHE A 45 -13.21 24.98 -8.98
C PHE A 45 -13.22 24.19 -7.69
N THR A 46 -14.39 23.64 -7.38
CA THR A 46 -14.55 22.65 -6.32
C THR A 46 -15.45 21.52 -6.80
N THR A 47 -15.11 20.31 -6.39
CA THR A 47 -15.85 19.08 -6.61
C THR A 47 -16.66 18.67 -5.38
N MET A 48 -16.53 19.43 -4.28
CA MET A 48 -17.24 19.21 -3.02
C MET A 48 -18.77 19.20 -3.14
N ASN A 49 -19.31 19.84 -4.18
CA ASN A 49 -20.75 19.92 -4.42
C ASN A 49 -21.31 18.69 -5.16
N ARG A 50 -20.45 17.77 -5.60
CA ARG A 50 -20.88 16.57 -6.32
C ARG A 50 -21.33 15.51 -5.32
N ASP A 51 -22.61 15.19 -5.34
CA ASP A 51 -23.19 14.07 -4.61
C ASP A 51 -23.46 12.91 -5.56
N PHE A 52 -22.82 11.77 -5.31
CA PHE A 52 -23.03 10.54 -6.09
C PHE A 52 -24.13 9.64 -5.52
N CYS A 53 -24.43 9.73 -4.22
CA CYS A 53 -25.27 8.77 -3.52
C CYS A 53 -26.75 9.16 -3.49
N SER A 54 -27.10 10.42 -3.74
CA SER A 54 -28.50 10.82 -3.88
C SER A 54 -29.18 10.16 -5.10
N GLU A 55 -28.47 10.04 -6.21
CA GLU A 55 -29.04 9.53 -7.48
C GLU A 55 -28.76 8.04 -7.72
N ASP A 56 -27.73 7.46 -7.07
CA ASP A 56 -27.33 6.06 -7.27
C ASP A 56 -27.57 5.22 -6.01
N ALA A 57 -28.49 4.26 -6.11
CA ALA A 57 -28.86 3.39 -4.99
C ALA A 57 -27.74 2.39 -4.62
N GLU A 58 -26.88 2.02 -5.56
CA GLU A 58 -25.76 1.12 -5.31
C GLU A 58 -24.63 1.87 -4.62
N LEU A 59 -24.31 3.09 -5.06
CA LEU A 59 -23.30 3.92 -4.40
C LEU A 59 -23.70 4.31 -2.98
N ARG A 60 -25.00 4.43 -2.70
CA ARG A 60 -25.51 4.71 -1.36
C ARG A 60 -25.17 3.64 -0.33
N GLU A 61 -24.95 2.40 -0.74
CA GLU A 61 -24.53 1.33 0.19
C GLU A 61 -23.13 1.59 0.76
N TYR A 62 -22.30 2.39 0.07
CA TYR A 62 -20.97 2.81 0.54
C TYR A 62 -21.01 4.01 1.51
N ALA A 63 -22.21 4.49 1.87
CA ALA A 63 -22.42 5.41 2.99
C ALA A 63 -22.30 4.68 4.36
N LYS A 64 -22.43 3.35 4.37
CA LYS A 64 -22.32 2.54 5.59
C LYS A 64 -20.87 2.05 5.75
N PRO A 65 -20.43 1.70 6.97
CA PRO A 65 -19.12 1.11 7.20
C PRO A 65 -18.83 -0.05 6.24
N ASN A 66 -17.73 0.08 5.51
CA ASN A 66 -17.24 -0.88 4.53
C ASN A 66 -15.74 -0.63 4.29
N ASN A 67 -15.09 -1.60 3.65
CA ASN A 67 -13.67 -1.59 3.36
C ASN A 67 -13.33 -1.46 1.86
N CYS A 68 -14.24 -0.90 1.05
CA CYS A 68 -14.15 -0.90 -0.41
C CYS A 68 -13.75 0.48 -0.97
N SER A 69 -12.56 0.58 -1.56
CA SER A 69 -12.04 1.84 -2.08
C SER A 69 -12.62 2.18 -3.46
N LEU A 70 -13.62 3.07 -3.49
CA LEU A 70 -14.23 3.57 -4.74
C LEU A 70 -13.81 4.99 -5.11
N SER A 71 -12.86 5.57 -4.40
CA SER A 71 -12.40 6.95 -4.65
C SER A 71 -11.86 7.14 -6.09
N TRP A 72 -11.30 6.09 -6.70
CA TRP A 72 -10.85 6.14 -8.10
C TRP A 72 -12.01 6.36 -9.08
N VAL A 73 -13.18 5.76 -8.85
CA VAL A 73 -14.37 5.87 -9.72
C VAL A 73 -14.87 7.31 -9.74
N THR A 74 -15.10 7.86 -8.55
CA THR A 74 -15.65 9.20 -8.36
C THR A 74 -14.66 10.29 -8.75
N MET A 75 -13.36 10.10 -8.51
CA MET A 75 -12.35 11.08 -8.92
C MET A 75 -12.13 11.10 -10.43
N ILE A 76 -12.25 9.97 -11.13
CA ILE A 76 -12.28 9.95 -12.60
C ILE A 76 -13.46 10.76 -13.13
N VAL A 77 -14.66 10.55 -12.56
CA VAL A 77 -15.86 11.31 -12.94
C VAL A 77 -15.67 12.80 -12.67
N ASN A 78 -15.25 13.18 -11.45
CA ASN A 78 -15.02 14.57 -11.07
C ASN A 78 -13.97 15.25 -11.97
N ALA A 79 -12.89 14.54 -12.33
CA ALA A 79 -11.90 15.05 -13.28
C ALA A 79 -12.54 15.33 -14.65
N GLY A 80 -13.35 14.38 -15.15
CA GLY A 80 -14.02 14.49 -16.44
C GLY A 80 -15.03 15.64 -16.48
N GLU A 81 -15.92 15.71 -15.49
CA GLU A 81 -16.92 16.77 -15.35
C GLU A 81 -16.23 18.15 -15.30
N ARG A 82 -15.12 18.25 -14.56
CA ARG A 82 -14.35 19.49 -14.52
C ARG A 82 -13.72 19.84 -15.87
N ALA A 83 -13.08 18.87 -16.52
CA ALA A 83 -12.45 19.06 -17.81
C ALA A 83 -13.47 19.56 -18.85
N LEU A 84 -14.70 19.06 -18.80
CA LEU A 84 -15.82 19.53 -19.65
C LEU A 84 -16.31 20.91 -19.25
N ALA A 85 -16.41 21.21 -17.94
CA ALA A 85 -16.78 22.54 -17.47
C ALA A 85 -15.80 23.64 -17.93
N MET A 86 -14.51 23.32 -18.05
CA MET A 86 -13.49 24.26 -18.55
C MET A 86 -13.68 24.66 -20.02
N ILE A 87 -14.41 23.86 -20.81
CA ILE A 87 -14.76 24.16 -22.19
C ILE A 87 -16.23 24.63 -22.34
N GLY A 88 -16.87 24.99 -21.22
CA GLY A 88 -18.25 25.51 -21.19
C GLY A 88 -19.34 24.44 -21.14
N GLY A 89 -19.00 23.17 -20.94
CA GLY A 89 -19.97 22.09 -20.70
C GLY A 89 -20.52 22.10 -19.27
N ASN A 90 -21.61 21.37 -19.04
CA ASN A 90 -22.17 21.12 -17.70
C ASN A 90 -22.68 19.67 -17.58
N GLU A 91 -22.00 18.76 -18.27
CA GLU A 91 -22.38 17.35 -18.33
C GLU A 91 -22.04 16.65 -17.03
N LYS A 92 -23.01 15.88 -16.51
CA LYS A 92 -22.76 14.92 -15.43
C LYS A 92 -22.36 13.58 -16.02
N LEU A 93 -21.28 13.00 -15.51
CA LEU A 93 -20.72 11.75 -16.04
C LEU A 93 -21.05 10.57 -15.11
N SER A 94 -21.18 9.38 -15.71
CA SER A 94 -21.65 8.19 -15.02
C SER A 94 -20.54 7.47 -14.25
N ALA A 95 -20.68 7.44 -12.91
CA ALA A 95 -19.84 6.62 -12.04
C ALA A 95 -20.05 5.12 -12.28
N ALA A 96 -21.29 4.69 -12.56
CA ALA A 96 -21.61 3.31 -12.90
C ALA A 96 -20.86 2.83 -14.16
N PHE A 97 -20.75 3.68 -15.18
CA PHE A 97 -19.97 3.37 -16.38
C PHE A 97 -18.49 3.18 -16.05
N VAL A 98 -17.91 4.04 -15.22
CA VAL A 98 -16.50 3.92 -14.81
C VAL A 98 -16.30 2.63 -14.00
N LYS A 99 -17.13 2.39 -12.97
CA LYS A 99 -17.07 1.19 -12.13
C LYS A 99 -17.16 -0.09 -12.95
N GLN A 100 -18.07 -0.16 -13.93
CA GLN A 100 -18.27 -1.37 -14.73
C GLN A 100 -17.22 -1.56 -15.83
N CYS A 101 -16.78 -0.48 -16.50
CA CYS A 101 -15.98 -0.61 -17.73
C CYS A 101 -14.48 -0.43 -17.53
N TYR A 102 -14.05 0.10 -16.38
CA TYR A 102 -12.63 0.26 -16.06
C TYR A 102 -12.15 -0.84 -15.10
N ALA A 103 -13.04 -1.39 -14.27
CA ALA A 103 -12.67 -2.46 -13.34
C ALA A 103 -12.22 -3.70 -14.12
N ARG A 104 -11.02 -4.20 -13.81
CA ARG A 104 -10.45 -5.42 -14.40
C ARG A 104 -10.80 -6.66 -13.58
N GLU A 105 -10.95 -6.48 -12.26
CA GLU A 105 -11.33 -7.48 -11.27
C GLU A 105 -12.31 -6.85 -10.26
N ASP A 106 -12.06 -6.99 -8.96
CA ASP A 106 -12.83 -6.33 -7.91
C ASP A 106 -12.59 -4.81 -7.91
N ALA A 107 -13.66 -4.04 -8.08
CA ALA A 107 -13.61 -2.58 -8.07
C ALA A 107 -13.14 -2.00 -6.72
N CYS A 108 -13.19 -2.78 -5.64
CA CYS A 108 -12.89 -2.35 -4.28
C CYS A 108 -11.40 -2.11 -3.99
N ASN A 109 -10.49 -2.61 -4.82
CA ASN A 109 -9.07 -2.45 -4.60
C ASN A 109 -8.48 -1.25 -5.35
N GLY A 110 -9.27 -0.49 -6.11
CA GLY A 110 -8.74 0.59 -6.94
C GLY A 110 -8.15 0.11 -8.27
N LEU A 111 -7.44 1.01 -8.94
CA LEU A 111 -6.75 0.76 -10.21
C LEU A 111 -5.42 1.50 -10.27
N ASP A 112 -4.43 0.89 -10.91
CA ASP A 112 -3.18 1.57 -11.22
C ASP A 112 -3.40 2.90 -11.99
N MET A 113 -2.70 3.97 -11.61
CA MET A 113 -2.88 5.30 -12.22
C MET A 113 -2.47 5.33 -13.69
N ALA A 114 -1.51 4.51 -14.13
CA ALA A 114 -1.17 4.40 -15.55
C ALA A 114 -2.27 3.65 -16.32
N ALA A 115 -2.93 2.67 -15.70
CA ALA A 115 -4.14 2.05 -16.24
C ALA A 115 -5.25 3.08 -16.44
N ILE A 116 -5.58 3.86 -15.41
CA ILE A 116 -6.60 4.92 -15.49
C ILE A 116 -6.28 5.90 -16.63
N ALA A 117 -5.02 6.34 -16.74
CA ALA A 117 -4.57 7.23 -17.80
C ALA A 117 -4.76 6.65 -19.21
N GLU A 118 -4.54 5.35 -19.40
CA GLU A 118 -4.73 4.68 -20.68
C GLU A 118 -6.21 4.46 -21.01
N ASP A 119 -7.01 4.10 -20.00
CA ASP A 119 -8.43 3.84 -20.17
C ASP A 119 -9.21 5.13 -20.44
N LEU A 120 -8.82 6.27 -19.85
CA LEU A 120 -9.38 7.59 -20.19
C LEU A 120 -9.17 7.99 -21.66
N LYS A 121 -8.06 7.56 -22.27
CA LYS A 121 -7.79 7.80 -23.70
C LYS A 121 -8.58 6.86 -24.60
N LYS A 122 -8.70 5.58 -24.21
CA LYS A 122 -9.26 4.50 -25.06
C LYS A 122 -10.75 4.30 -24.87
N ILE A 123 -11.19 4.23 -23.62
CA ILE A 123 -12.57 3.96 -23.22
C ILE A 123 -13.36 5.26 -23.15
N GLY A 124 -12.78 6.32 -22.58
CA GLY A 124 -13.48 7.60 -22.36
C GLY A 124 -14.51 7.51 -21.23
N LEU A 125 -15.40 8.50 -21.16
CA LEU A 125 -16.48 8.61 -20.17
C LEU A 125 -17.83 8.80 -20.87
N VAL A 126 -18.92 8.58 -20.17
CA VAL A 126 -20.29 8.68 -20.70
C VAL A 126 -21.13 9.53 -19.74
N SER A 127 -22.11 10.27 -20.28
CA SER A 127 -23.04 11.03 -19.45
C SER A 127 -23.96 10.12 -18.63
N GLU A 128 -24.40 10.57 -17.45
CA GLU A 128 -25.38 9.85 -16.64
C GLU A 128 -26.66 9.55 -17.44
N THR A 129 -27.13 10.51 -18.24
CA THR A 129 -28.32 10.37 -19.08
C THR A 129 -28.22 9.18 -20.04
N GLU A 130 -27.10 9.02 -20.75
CA GLU A 130 -26.94 7.92 -21.71
C GLU A 130 -26.71 6.59 -20.99
N ALA A 131 -25.96 6.58 -19.89
CA ALA A 131 -25.77 5.37 -19.08
C ALA A 131 -27.11 4.85 -18.52
N ASN A 132 -27.93 5.75 -17.95
CA ASN A 132 -29.23 5.40 -17.40
C ASN A 132 -30.19 4.87 -18.47
N ARG A 133 -30.20 5.48 -19.67
CA ARG A 133 -30.97 4.98 -20.81
C ARG A 133 -30.63 3.52 -21.13
N VAL A 134 -29.34 3.18 -21.16
CA VAL A 134 -28.89 1.80 -21.45
C VAL A 134 -29.24 0.84 -20.32
N LEU A 135 -29.11 1.24 -19.05
CA LEU A 135 -29.50 0.42 -17.90
C LEU A 135 -31.01 0.13 -17.88
N GLU A 136 -31.84 1.12 -18.19
CA GLU A 136 -33.30 0.96 -18.32
C GLU A 136 -33.68 -0.03 -19.43
N GLU A 137 -32.92 -0.02 -20.53
CA GLU A 137 -33.04 -0.98 -21.63
C GLU A 137 -32.43 -2.37 -21.32
N ARG A 138 -31.87 -2.56 -20.11
CA ARG A 138 -31.11 -3.75 -19.69
C ARG A 138 -29.93 -4.07 -20.62
N GLY A 139 -29.37 -3.03 -21.24
CA GLY A 139 -28.14 -3.11 -22.01
C GLY A 139 -26.91 -3.08 -21.11
N ASP A 140 -25.75 -3.32 -21.72
CA ASP A 140 -24.47 -3.27 -21.04
C ASP A 140 -23.76 -1.95 -21.37
N LEU A 141 -23.40 -1.22 -20.30
CA LEU A 141 -22.75 0.08 -20.34
C LEU A 141 -21.48 0.07 -21.19
N CYS A 142 -20.73 -1.02 -21.19
CA CYS A 142 -19.43 -1.08 -21.87
C CYS A 142 -19.55 -1.23 -23.40
N TYR A 143 -20.76 -1.50 -23.91
CA TYR A 143 -21.07 -1.49 -25.34
C TYR A 143 -21.62 -0.15 -25.85
N ILE A 144 -21.72 0.88 -25.01
CA ILE A 144 -22.12 2.23 -25.45
C ILE A 144 -21.17 2.69 -26.57
N PRO A 145 -21.65 3.10 -27.76
CA PRO A 145 -20.77 3.45 -28.88
C PRO A 145 -19.83 4.61 -28.57
N GLN A 146 -18.62 4.59 -29.13
CA GLN A 146 -17.61 5.65 -28.98
C GLN A 146 -18.13 7.06 -29.37
N SER A 147 -19.09 7.16 -30.29
CA SER A 147 -19.72 8.43 -30.67
C SER A 147 -20.52 9.09 -29.54
N LYS A 148 -20.89 8.33 -28.51
CA LYS A 148 -21.59 8.80 -27.30
C LYS A 148 -20.64 9.01 -26.12
N ARG A 149 -19.33 8.80 -26.31
CA ARG A 149 -18.32 8.92 -25.26
C ARG A 149 -17.53 10.23 -25.37
N PHE A 150 -17.25 10.80 -24.22
CA PHE A 150 -16.28 11.88 -24.04
C PHE A 150 -14.89 11.25 -23.95
N THR A 151 -13.95 11.68 -24.78
CA THR A 151 -12.56 11.19 -24.70
C THR A 151 -11.63 12.30 -24.27
N PHE A 152 -10.54 11.92 -23.61
CA PHE A 152 -9.60 12.84 -23.01
C PHE A 152 -8.18 12.50 -23.44
N LYS A 153 -7.37 13.52 -23.70
CA LYS A 153 -5.91 13.35 -23.71
C LYS A 153 -5.38 13.50 -22.29
N VAL A 154 -4.28 12.79 -22.03
CA VAL A 154 -3.56 12.84 -20.76
C VAL A 154 -2.30 13.69 -20.94
N LEU A 155 -2.11 14.64 -20.03
CA LEU A 155 -0.95 15.50 -19.93
C LEU A 155 -0.14 15.07 -18.71
N LYS A 156 1.15 14.79 -18.90
CA LYS A 156 2.05 14.42 -17.81
C LYS A 156 2.83 15.65 -17.35
N ALA A 157 3.28 15.62 -16.09
CA ALA A 157 4.21 16.61 -15.59
C ALA A 157 5.51 16.60 -16.41
N GLU A 158 6.18 17.75 -16.48
CA GLU A 158 7.47 17.93 -17.18
C GLU A 158 8.55 16.99 -16.65
N GLY A 159 8.52 16.74 -15.34
CA GLY A 159 9.35 15.75 -14.66
C GLY A 159 8.64 15.25 -13.40
N PRO A 160 9.03 14.07 -12.90
CA PRO A 160 8.48 13.47 -11.69
C PRO A 160 9.08 14.11 -10.41
N ASN A 161 9.02 15.44 -10.32
CA ASN A 161 9.49 16.23 -9.18
C ASN A 161 8.46 17.31 -8.79
N ARG A 162 8.67 17.97 -7.63
CA ARG A 162 7.75 18.95 -7.05
C ARG A 162 7.37 20.07 -8.04
N GLY A 163 8.36 20.66 -8.71
CA GLY A 163 8.12 21.76 -9.66
C GLY A 163 7.40 21.33 -10.94
N GLY A 164 7.66 20.11 -11.42
CA GLY A 164 6.95 19.54 -12.56
C GLY A 164 5.45 19.38 -12.26
N LEU A 165 5.09 18.92 -11.06
CA LEU A 165 3.70 18.83 -10.62
C LEU A 165 3.07 20.22 -10.45
N MET A 166 3.77 21.18 -9.83
CA MET A 166 3.31 22.56 -9.70
C MET A 166 3.01 23.19 -11.06
N ASN A 167 3.89 22.99 -12.04
CA ASN A 167 3.70 23.51 -13.40
C ASN A 167 2.48 22.86 -14.07
N LEU A 168 2.29 21.55 -13.92
CA LEU A 168 1.11 20.84 -14.43
C LEU A 168 -0.20 21.38 -13.83
N ILE A 169 -0.25 21.59 -12.51
CA ILE A 169 -1.41 22.21 -11.82
C ILE A 169 -1.62 23.63 -12.32
N GLY A 170 -0.53 24.39 -12.52
CA GLY A 170 -0.54 25.76 -12.98
C GLY A 170 -1.10 25.97 -14.40
N GLU A 171 -1.21 24.91 -15.21
CA GLU A 171 -1.90 24.90 -16.50
C GLU A 171 -3.43 24.94 -16.37
N GLY A 172 -3.96 24.57 -15.19
CA GLY A 172 -5.37 24.71 -14.84
C GLY A 172 -6.26 23.51 -15.19
N ASN A 173 -5.74 22.50 -15.89
CA ASN A 173 -6.46 21.24 -16.15
C ASN A 173 -6.59 20.42 -14.85
N PRO A 174 -7.65 19.60 -14.69
CA PRO A 174 -7.81 18.76 -13.51
C PRO A 174 -6.70 17.71 -13.42
N VAL A 175 -5.96 17.71 -12.31
CA VAL A 175 -4.83 16.81 -12.06
C VAL A 175 -5.28 15.67 -11.15
N LEU A 176 -5.39 14.46 -11.72
CA LEU A 176 -5.70 13.24 -10.99
C LEU A 176 -4.43 12.67 -10.38
N THR A 177 -4.53 12.24 -9.13
CA THR A 177 -3.42 11.62 -8.41
C THR A 177 -3.91 10.59 -7.39
N LEU A 178 -2.98 9.80 -6.89
CA LEU A 178 -3.18 8.91 -5.76
C LEU A 178 -2.43 9.50 -4.56
N LEU A 179 -3.09 9.64 -3.42
CA LEU A 179 -2.58 10.30 -2.23
C LEU A 179 -2.15 9.25 -1.21
N SER A 180 -1.16 9.58 -0.39
CA SER A 180 -0.69 8.80 0.75
C SER A 180 -1.08 9.52 2.05
N ILE A 181 -2.37 9.42 2.40
CA ILE A 181 -3.00 10.08 3.56
C ILE A 181 -3.67 9.04 4.45
N ASP A 182 -3.50 9.17 5.77
CA ASP A 182 -4.22 8.34 6.75
C ASP A 182 -5.71 8.73 6.83
N LEU A 183 -6.61 7.83 6.41
CA LEU A 183 -8.05 8.07 6.47
C LEU A 183 -8.57 8.19 7.92
N ASN A 184 -7.84 7.71 8.94
CA ASN A 184 -8.19 7.95 10.34
C ASN A 184 -8.20 9.44 10.68
N ARG A 185 -7.41 10.26 9.97
CA ARG A 185 -7.37 11.72 10.17
C ARG A 185 -8.58 12.39 9.55
N LEU A 186 -9.09 11.84 8.45
CA LEU A 186 -10.27 12.34 7.76
C LEU A 186 -11.59 12.03 8.49
N ARG A 187 -11.55 11.25 9.58
CA ARG A 187 -12.69 11.09 10.51
C ARG A 187 -13.14 12.42 11.14
N PHE A 188 -12.20 13.34 11.32
CA PHE A 188 -12.43 14.60 12.05
C PHE A 188 -12.15 15.86 11.22
N VAL A 189 -11.68 15.68 9.98
CA VAL A 189 -11.28 16.73 9.06
C VAL A 189 -11.95 16.52 7.72
N LYS A 190 -12.84 17.44 7.35
CA LYS A 190 -13.62 17.41 6.11
C LYS A 190 -13.22 18.51 5.14
N ASP A 191 -13.15 19.74 5.63
CA ASP A 191 -12.96 20.93 4.83
C ASP A 191 -11.94 21.84 5.52
N MET A 192 -10.83 22.11 4.83
CA MET A 192 -9.72 22.92 5.34
C MET A 192 -9.58 24.26 4.61
N ARG A 193 -10.58 24.69 3.83
CA ARG A 193 -10.51 25.94 3.05
C ARG A 193 -10.29 27.16 3.93
N GLU A 194 -10.95 27.21 5.09
CA GLU A 194 -10.83 28.31 6.06
C GLU A 194 -9.69 28.13 7.07
N GLU A 195 -9.05 26.96 7.10
CA GLU A 195 -8.04 26.61 8.10
C GLU A 195 -6.62 26.98 7.65
N ASN A 196 -5.80 27.52 8.56
CA ASN A 196 -4.41 27.91 8.26
C ASN A 196 -3.37 26.82 8.57
N VAL A 197 -3.83 25.59 8.76
CA VAL A 197 -2.98 24.44 9.07
C VAL A 197 -3.06 23.40 7.97
N THR A 198 -2.11 22.48 7.94
CA THR A 198 -2.10 21.32 7.04
C THR A 198 -2.47 20.04 7.79
N LEU A 199 -2.93 19.04 7.05
CA LEU A 199 -3.27 17.74 7.60
C LEU A 199 -2.00 17.04 8.09
N SER A 200 -1.99 16.60 9.35
CA SER A 200 -0.94 15.73 9.89
C SER A 200 -1.34 14.26 9.69
N GLY A 201 -0.39 13.41 9.29
CA GLY A 201 -0.62 11.97 9.10
C GLY A 201 -0.58 11.51 7.64
N THR A 202 0.56 11.70 6.98
CA THR A 202 0.86 11.00 5.71
C THR A 202 1.19 9.55 6.00
N VAL A 203 0.59 8.60 5.30
CA VAL A 203 1.00 7.19 5.34
C VAL A 203 2.11 6.93 4.32
N PHE A 204 2.84 5.82 4.47
CA PHE A 204 3.89 5.46 3.51
C PHE A 204 3.35 4.81 2.23
N HIS A 205 2.11 4.29 2.24
CA HIS A 205 1.48 3.68 1.06
C HIS A 205 0.43 4.61 0.45
N PRO A 206 0.14 4.51 -0.85
CA PRO A 206 -1.00 5.20 -1.44
C PRO A 206 -2.30 4.64 -0.84
N SER A 207 -3.31 5.50 -0.68
CA SER A 207 -4.51 5.19 0.09
C SER A 207 -5.80 5.86 -0.43
N LEU A 208 -5.71 7.01 -1.10
CA LEU A 208 -6.89 7.77 -1.52
C LEU A 208 -6.67 8.41 -2.89
N TYR A 209 -7.52 8.11 -3.87
CA TYR A 209 -7.50 8.83 -5.15
C TYR A 209 -8.07 10.23 -4.95
N GLY A 210 -7.47 11.23 -5.58
CA GLY A 210 -7.87 12.62 -5.42
C GLY A 210 -7.51 13.51 -6.60
N LEU A 211 -7.97 14.75 -6.53
CA LEU A 211 -7.65 15.83 -7.45
C LEU A 211 -6.81 16.88 -6.75
N VAL A 212 -5.66 17.20 -7.32
CA VAL A 212 -4.88 18.36 -6.88
C VAL A 212 -5.41 19.57 -7.61
N THR A 213 -6.04 20.49 -6.87
CA THR A 213 -6.75 21.63 -7.44
C THR A 213 -5.99 22.94 -7.29
N GLY A 214 -5.01 22.98 -6.39
CA GLY A 214 -4.20 24.16 -6.13
C GLY A 214 -2.98 23.85 -5.26
N TYR A 215 -2.17 24.88 -5.00
CA TYR A 215 -1.01 24.78 -4.13
C TYR A 215 -0.52 26.15 -3.65
N VAL A 216 0.22 26.17 -2.55
CA VAL A 216 1.09 27.26 -2.11
C VAL A 216 2.50 26.72 -1.97
N LYS A 217 3.47 27.30 -2.69
CA LYS A 217 4.88 26.86 -2.70
C LYS A 217 5.54 27.17 -1.36
N THR A 218 6.41 26.28 -0.90
CA THR A 218 7.28 26.54 0.26
C THR A 218 8.22 27.72 -0.03
N THR A 219 8.30 28.65 0.92
CA THR A 219 9.26 29.76 0.94
C THR A 219 9.97 29.80 2.30
N GLU A 220 10.93 30.70 2.50
CA GLU A 220 11.59 30.89 3.81
C GLU A 220 10.60 31.30 4.94
N GLU A 221 9.42 31.79 4.57
CA GLU A 221 8.44 32.38 5.49
C GLU A 221 7.14 31.57 5.58
N VAL A 222 6.91 30.65 4.63
CA VAL A 222 5.64 29.94 4.45
C VAL A 222 5.90 28.46 4.20
N ASP A 223 5.35 27.62 5.07
CA ASP A 223 5.29 26.18 4.84
C ASP A 223 4.32 25.87 3.69
N GLY A 224 4.84 25.30 2.62
CA GLY A 224 4.07 25.01 1.41
C GLY A 224 3.08 23.86 1.60
N TYR A 225 2.00 23.88 0.83
CA TYR A 225 0.97 22.84 0.86
C TYR A 225 0.24 22.69 -0.48
N TRP A 226 -0.25 21.48 -0.73
CA TRP A 226 -1.16 21.17 -1.82
C TRP A 226 -2.60 21.33 -1.36
N VAL A 227 -3.46 21.83 -2.23
CA VAL A 227 -4.92 21.81 -2.04
C VAL A 227 -5.47 20.63 -2.81
N VAL A 228 -6.09 19.72 -2.08
CA VAL A 228 -6.53 18.43 -2.60
C VAL A 228 -7.99 18.21 -2.28
N GLU A 229 -8.73 17.75 -3.27
CA GLU A 229 -10.10 17.27 -3.11
C GLU A 229 -10.16 15.76 -3.36
N GLY A 230 -10.97 15.07 -2.58
CA GLY A 230 -11.13 13.62 -2.68
C GLY A 230 -12.50 13.18 -2.20
N THR A 231 -12.83 11.91 -2.41
CA THR A 231 -14.05 11.30 -1.88
C THR A 231 -13.69 9.96 -1.24
N PRO A 232 -13.32 9.93 0.05
CA PRO A 232 -13.05 8.69 0.77
C PRO A 232 -14.24 7.72 0.74
N SER A 233 -15.46 8.27 0.69
CA SER A 233 -16.69 7.55 0.32
C SER A 233 -17.34 8.29 -0.85
N PRO A 234 -18.00 7.60 -1.81
CA PRO A 234 -18.75 8.27 -2.87
C PRO A 234 -19.80 9.28 -2.37
N CYS A 235 -20.24 9.14 -1.12
CA CYS A 235 -21.27 9.98 -0.52
C CYS A 235 -20.72 11.22 0.19
N GLU A 236 -19.39 11.33 0.34
CA GLU A 236 -18.79 12.46 1.04
C GLU A 236 -17.49 12.91 0.38
N SER A 237 -17.44 14.19 0.05
CA SER A 237 -16.25 14.85 -0.44
C SER A 237 -15.48 15.51 0.71
N VAL A 238 -14.16 15.54 0.55
CA VAL A 238 -13.24 16.25 1.44
C VAL A 238 -12.41 17.25 0.64
N ASN A 239 -12.06 18.36 1.29
CA ASN A 239 -11.11 19.35 0.79
C ASN A 239 -10.04 19.55 1.88
N VAL A 240 -8.81 19.14 1.59
CA VAL A 240 -7.72 19.10 2.58
C VAL A 240 -6.48 19.79 2.07
N LYS A 241 -5.72 20.38 2.99
CA LYS A 241 -4.39 20.95 2.74
C LYS A 241 -3.34 19.92 3.14
N VAL A 242 -2.57 19.43 2.17
CA VAL A 242 -1.54 18.40 2.40
C VAL A 242 -0.16 19.08 2.41
N PRO A 243 0.68 18.87 3.44
CA PRO A 243 1.97 19.57 3.52
C PRO A 243 2.92 19.15 2.39
N MET A 244 3.60 20.12 1.78
CA MET A 244 4.68 19.83 0.85
C MET A 244 5.90 19.29 1.60
N ARG A 245 6.59 18.32 1.00
CA ARG A 245 7.95 17.95 1.44
C ARG A 245 8.96 18.89 0.80
N ASP A 246 10.08 19.11 1.50
CA ASP A 246 11.14 20.02 1.05
C ASP A 246 11.95 19.48 -0.14
N ASN A 247 11.83 18.18 -0.43
CA ASN A 247 12.52 17.56 -1.54
C ASN A 247 12.04 18.07 -2.91
N GLU A 248 12.99 18.59 -3.70
CA GLU A 248 12.75 19.13 -5.04
C GLU A 248 13.12 18.18 -6.19
N THR A 249 13.72 17.03 -5.89
CA THR A 249 14.45 16.22 -6.88
C THR A 249 13.87 14.84 -7.14
N ASN A 250 12.80 14.46 -6.45
CA ASN A 250 12.16 13.16 -6.65
C ASN A 250 10.64 13.19 -6.52
N THR A 251 10.05 12.01 -6.67
CA THR A 251 8.61 11.75 -6.78
C THR A 251 7.81 11.88 -5.48
N ASN A 252 8.47 12.21 -4.38
CA ASN A 252 7.86 12.19 -3.06
C ASN A 252 7.35 13.59 -2.68
N PHE A 253 6.19 13.97 -3.23
CA PHE A 253 5.71 15.34 -3.14
C PHE A 253 5.12 15.73 -1.77
N GLY A 254 5.24 14.89 -0.74
CA GLY A 254 4.56 15.12 0.54
C GLY A 254 3.12 14.59 0.54
N GLY A 255 2.98 13.27 0.46
CA GLY A 255 1.66 12.62 0.53
C GLY A 255 0.92 12.54 -0.80
N ILE A 256 1.54 12.90 -1.94
CA ILE A 256 1.02 12.61 -3.28
C ILE A 256 1.92 11.53 -3.89
N ALA A 257 1.35 10.37 -4.20
CA ALA A 257 2.05 9.26 -4.80
C ALA A 257 2.46 9.60 -6.24
N ALA A 258 3.74 9.36 -6.52
CA ALA A 258 4.58 9.56 -7.71
C ALA A 258 3.97 9.64 -9.13
N TYR A 259 2.71 9.28 -9.35
CA TYR A 259 2.05 9.30 -10.64
C TYR A 259 0.83 10.23 -10.62
N ALA A 260 1.02 11.46 -11.10
CA ALA A 260 -0.03 12.45 -11.32
C ALA A 260 -0.12 12.80 -12.80
N PHE A 261 -1.33 13.04 -13.29
CA PHE A 261 -1.54 13.50 -14.65
C PHE A 261 -2.77 14.38 -14.75
N ALA A 262 -2.75 15.32 -15.70
CA ALA A 262 -3.90 16.13 -16.01
C ALA A 262 -4.67 15.55 -17.20
N ILE A 263 -5.96 15.85 -17.29
CA ILE A 263 -6.77 15.47 -18.44
C ILE A 263 -7.37 16.69 -19.14
N GLN A 264 -7.50 16.59 -20.46
CA GLN A 264 -8.14 17.61 -21.28
C GLN A 264 -9.06 16.94 -22.31
N PRO A 265 -10.28 17.45 -22.55
CA PRO A 265 -11.20 16.84 -23.50
C PRO A 265 -10.66 16.91 -24.93
N THR A 266 -10.81 15.82 -25.69
CA THR A 266 -10.44 15.74 -27.12
C THR A 266 -11.63 15.54 -28.04
N HIS A 267 -12.66 14.83 -27.56
CA HIS A 267 -13.90 14.64 -28.27
C HIS A 267 -15.07 14.83 -27.30
N VAL A 268 -16.03 15.65 -27.71
CA VAL A 268 -17.30 15.85 -27.03
C VAL A 268 -18.38 15.33 -27.97
N PRO A 269 -19.22 14.36 -27.55
CA PRO A 269 -20.37 13.92 -28.33
C PRO A 269 -21.19 15.13 -28.77
N THR A 270 -21.38 15.29 -30.08
CA THR A 270 -22.26 16.34 -30.60
C THR A 270 -23.69 15.92 -30.30
N GLU A 271 -24.45 16.73 -29.54
CA GLU A 271 -25.88 16.52 -29.42
C GLU A 271 -26.48 16.51 -30.83
N SER A 272 -27.17 15.43 -31.17
CA SER A 272 -27.98 15.40 -32.38
C SER A 272 -29.07 16.47 -32.21
N PRO A 273 -29.35 17.32 -33.21
CA PRO A 273 -30.37 18.36 -33.06
C PRO A 273 -31.70 17.69 -32.67
N THR A 274 -32.11 17.88 -31.42
CA THR A 274 -33.43 17.45 -30.95
C THR A 274 -34.45 18.36 -31.61
N PHE A 275 -35.09 17.87 -32.67
CA PHE A 275 -36.34 18.46 -33.14
C PHE A 275 -37.34 18.35 -32.01
N GLN A 276 -37.55 19.45 -31.29
CA GLN A 276 -38.59 19.57 -30.29
C GLN A 276 -39.93 19.21 -30.96
N PRO A 277 -40.62 18.14 -30.54
CA PRO A 277 -41.94 17.84 -31.08
C PRO A 277 -42.88 19.00 -30.69
N THR A 278 -43.57 19.53 -31.70
CA THR A 278 -44.59 20.57 -31.51
C THR A 278 -45.64 20.05 -30.52
N PRO A 279 -45.97 20.78 -29.43
CA PRO A 279 -46.93 20.31 -28.45
C PRO A 279 -48.26 20.01 -29.15
N THR A 280 -48.68 18.75 -29.07
CA THR A 280 -49.99 18.33 -29.57
C THR A 280 -51.04 18.95 -28.64
N PRO A 281 -52.09 19.61 -29.15
CA PRO A 281 -53.09 20.27 -28.31
C PRO A 281 -53.75 19.27 -27.37
N THR A 282 -53.68 19.56 -26.07
CA THR A 282 -54.28 18.76 -25.00
C THR A 282 -55.81 18.68 -25.19
N PRO A 283 -56.42 17.49 -25.33
CA PRO A 283 -57.87 17.37 -25.31
C PRO A 283 -58.40 17.69 -23.90
N THR A 284 -59.44 18.51 -23.87
CA THR A 284 -60.17 18.98 -22.69
C THR A 284 -60.67 17.81 -21.83
N PRO A 285 -60.49 17.82 -20.49
CA PRO A 285 -60.96 16.74 -19.62
C PRO A 285 -62.48 16.60 -19.69
N THR A 286 -62.94 15.39 -20.01
CA THR A 286 -64.35 15.00 -19.91
C THR A 286 -64.63 14.60 -18.46
N PRO A 287 -65.72 15.06 -17.82
CA PRO A 287 -66.01 14.75 -16.42
C PRO A 287 -66.26 13.25 -16.22
N THR A 288 -65.47 12.64 -15.32
CA THR A 288 -65.57 11.24 -14.91
C THR A 288 -66.82 11.04 -14.03
N PRO A 289 -67.69 10.06 -14.31
CA PRO A 289 -68.81 9.73 -13.44
C PRO A 289 -68.36 9.02 -12.15
N THR A 290 -69.05 9.39 -11.06
CA THR A 290 -68.88 8.96 -9.67
C THR A 290 -68.92 7.42 -9.50
N PRO A 291 -68.02 6.82 -8.70
CA PRO A 291 -68.04 5.37 -8.46
C PRO A 291 -69.27 4.95 -7.65
N THR A 292 -69.92 3.89 -8.12
CA THR A 292 -71.05 3.19 -7.46
C THR A 292 -70.49 2.27 -6.37
N PRO A 293 -71.12 2.16 -5.18
CA PRO A 293 -70.61 1.33 -4.08
C PRO A 293 -70.66 -0.16 -4.42
N THR A 294 -69.50 -0.82 -4.27
CA THR A 294 -69.31 -2.26 -4.43
C THR A 294 -69.98 -3.05 -3.29
N PRO A 295 -70.75 -4.11 -3.57
CA PRO A 295 -71.33 -4.96 -2.53
C PRO A 295 -70.28 -5.84 -1.83
N THR A 296 -70.53 -6.04 -0.54
CA THR A 296 -69.74 -6.76 0.46
C THR A 296 -69.53 -8.25 0.10
N PRO A 297 -68.32 -8.82 0.21
CA PRO A 297 -68.12 -10.25 0.02
C PRO A 297 -68.67 -11.08 1.19
N THR A 298 -69.32 -12.18 0.82
CA THR A 298 -69.92 -13.22 1.67
C THR A 298 -68.83 -14.06 2.35
N PRO A 299 -69.01 -14.54 3.61
CA PRO A 299 -67.98 -15.29 4.34
C PRO A 299 -67.70 -16.66 3.72
N THR A 300 -66.41 -16.92 3.45
CA THR A 300 -65.87 -18.20 2.98
C THR A 300 -65.81 -19.22 4.14
N PRO A 301 -66.19 -20.50 3.92
CA PRO A 301 -66.19 -21.52 4.96
C PRO A 301 -64.78 -21.97 5.39
N THR A 302 -64.70 -22.35 6.66
CA THR A 302 -63.55 -22.81 7.44
C THR A 302 -62.90 -24.09 6.84
N PRO A 303 -61.56 -24.16 6.70
CA PRO A 303 -60.91 -25.39 6.29
C PRO A 303 -60.78 -26.40 7.44
N THR A 304 -61.17 -27.63 7.13
CA THR A 304 -61.13 -28.84 7.95
C THR A 304 -59.70 -29.29 8.26
N ILE A 305 -59.43 -29.64 9.52
CA ILE A 305 -58.19 -30.24 9.98
C ILE A 305 -58.06 -31.67 9.41
N ALA A 306 -57.05 -31.89 8.57
CA ALA A 306 -56.59 -33.22 8.18
C ALA A 306 -55.34 -33.60 8.99
N SER A 307 -55.39 -34.80 9.58
CA SER A 307 -54.36 -35.41 10.42
C SER A 307 -53.07 -35.71 9.63
N PRO A 308 -51.88 -35.66 10.24
CA PRO A 308 -50.64 -35.99 9.55
C PRO A 308 -50.51 -37.50 9.33
N THR A 309 -50.51 -37.90 8.06
CA THR A 309 -50.16 -39.24 7.61
C THR A 309 -48.65 -39.46 7.78
N THR A 310 -48.32 -40.58 8.40
CA THR A 310 -46.98 -41.10 8.62
C THR A 310 -46.33 -41.47 7.28
N VAL A 311 -45.37 -40.68 6.81
CA VAL A 311 -44.45 -41.05 5.72
C VAL A 311 -43.09 -41.37 6.30
N THR A 312 -42.67 -42.62 6.10
CA THR A 312 -41.35 -43.18 6.38
C THR A 312 -40.24 -42.45 5.60
N PRO A 313 -39.21 -41.92 6.26
CA PRO A 313 -38.06 -41.35 5.58
C PRO A 313 -37.13 -42.43 5.03
N SER A 314 -36.75 -42.23 3.77
CA SER A 314 -35.75 -42.98 3.03
C SER A 314 -34.34 -42.76 3.63
N VAL A 315 -33.55 -43.82 3.58
CA VAL A 315 -32.18 -43.96 4.12
C VAL A 315 -31.21 -42.92 3.54
N PRO A 316 -30.49 -42.15 4.37
CA PRO A 316 -29.18 -41.62 4.04
C PRO A 316 -28.09 -42.57 4.55
N THR A 317 -27.21 -43.01 3.66
CA THR A 317 -25.99 -43.76 4.01
C THR A 317 -25.01 -42.89 4.78
N THR A 318 -24.97 -43.08 6.11
CA THR A 318 -23.92 -42.55 6.98
C THR A 318 -22.80 -43.58 7.09
N ARG A 319 -21.60 -43.25 6.60
CA ARG A 319 -20.39 -44.03 6.91
C ARG A 319 -19.99 -43.71 8.35
N THR A 320 -19.90 -44.74 9.18
CA THR A 320 -19.40 -44.67 10.56
C THR A 320 -17.88 -44.48 10.58
N PRO A 321 -17.34 -43.63 11.48
CA PRO A 321 -15.92 -43.60 11.78
C PRO A 321 -15.57 -44.76 12.72
N THR A 322 -14.67 -45.63 12.28
CA THR A 322 -14.12 -46.73 13.07
C THR A 322 -13.13 -46.17 14.10
N LEU A 323 -13.50 -46.21 15.38
CA LEU A 323 -12.56 -46.11 16.49
C LEU A 323 -11.88 -47.47 16.68
N PHE A 324 -10.63 -47.58 16.21
CA PHE A 324 -9.68 -48.57 16.70
C PHE A 324 -8.51 -47.83 17.36
N PRO A 325 -8.25 -48.03 18.66
CA PRO A 325 -7.02 -47.57 19.28
C PRO A 325 -5.89 -48.51 18.88
N THR A 326 -4.98 -48.05 18.03
CA THR A 326 -3.72 -48.75 17.78
C THR A 326 -2.81 -48.54 18.99
N THR A 327 -2.80 -49.53 19.87
CA THR A 327 -1.77 -49.69 20.90
C THR A 327 -0.52 -50.24 20.23
N ILE A 328 0.41 -49.37 19.86
CA ILE A 328 1.78 -49.77 19.51
C ILE A 328 2.72 -49.07 20.48
N SER A 329 3.28 -49.84 21.41
CA SER A 329 4.38 -49.39 22.28
C SER A 329 5.62 -49.05 21.44
N PRO A 330 6.42 -48.04 21.85
CA PRO A 330 7.70 -47.78 21.23
C PRO A 330 8.65 -48.94 21.50
N SER A 331 9.02 -49.68 20.45
CA SER A 331 10.14 -50.61 20.50
C SER A 331 11.44 -49.81 20.35
N ILE A 332 12.05 -49.49 21.48
CA ILE A 332 13.48 -49.17 21.56
C ILE A 332 14.25 -50.47 21.29
N THR A 333 14.66 -50.67 20.04
CA THR A 333 15.71 -51.62 19.69
C THR A 333 16.60 -50.99 18.62
N PRO A 334 17.91 -50.81 18.87
CA PRO A 334 18.81 -50.19 17.91
C PRO A 334 19.02 -51.11 16.71
N THR A 335 18.69 -50.62 15.52
CA THR A 335 19.00 -51.29 14.26
C THR A 335 20.50 -51.16 13.99
N HIS A 336 21.29 -52.14 14.45
CA HIS A 336 22.65 -52.34 13.98
C HIS A 336 22.63 -52.98 12.59
N GLN A 337 22.44 -52.18 11.54
CA GLN A 337 22.81 -52.59 10.19
C GLN A 337 23.42 -51.39 9.43
N PRO A 338 24.73 -51.42 9.11
CA PRO A 338 25.36 -50.36 8.32
C PRO A 338 24.77 -50.32 6.92
N THR A 339 24.33 -49.14 6.49
CA THR A 339 24.08 -48.86 5.07
C THR A 339 25.41 -48.93 4.32
N THR A 340 25.60 -49.96 3.51
CA THR A 340 26.82 -50.20 2.72
C THR A 340 26.86 -49.40 1.41
N ARG A 341 26.17 -48.26 1.34
CA ARG A 341 26.32 -47.31 0.23
C ARG A 341 27.24 -46.21 0.73
N PRO A 342 28.44 -46.01 0.16
CA PRO A 342 29.28 -44.91 0.56
C PRO A 342 28.49 -43.63 0.35
N THR A 343 28.21 -42.91 1.43
CA THR A 343 27.86 -41.49 1.37
C THR A 343 28.94 -40.87 0.50
N GLN A 344 28.56 -40.30 -0.65
CA GLN A 344 29.52 -39.57 -1.48
C GLN A 344 30.29 -38.64 -0.57
N SER A 345 31.62 -38.62 -0.70
CA SER A 345 32.47 -37.68 0.01
C SER A 345 31.86 -36.29 -0.14
N PRO A 346 31.72 -35.53 0.96
CA PRO A 346 31.04 -34.25 0.90
C PRO A 346 31.68 -33.38 -0.17
N SER A 347 30.89 -32.99 -1.17
CA SER A 347 31.34 -32.05 -2.17
C SER A 347 31.67 -30.75 -1.45
N THR A 348 32.89 -30.26 -1.62
CA THR A 348 33.29 -28.91 -1.22
C THR A 348 32.86 -27.92 -2.31
N PRO A 349 32.58 -26.65 -1.98
CA PRO A 349 32.30 -25.60 -2.96
C PRO A 349 33.32 -25.57 -4.09
N ASN A 350 32.87 -25.22 -5.31
CA ASN A 350 33.77 -25.00 -6.46
C ASN A 350 34.52 -23.66 -6.36
N VAL A 351 34.24 -22.89 -5.31
CA VAL A 351 34.84 -21.58 -4.98
C VAL A 351 35.43 -21.69 -3.57
N ASN A 352 36.73 -21.95 -3.48
CA ASN A 352 37.48 -21.90 -2.21
C ASN A 352 37.67 -20.44 -1.82
N GLY A 353 36.65 -19.84 -1.19
CA GLY A 353 36.77 -18.55 -0.53
C GLY A 353 37.65 -18.66 0.72
N CYS A 354 38.20 -17.55 1.16
CA CYS A 354 39.06 -17.41 2.34
C CYS A 354 38.50 -18.08 3.62
N TRP A 355 37.18 -18.20 3.75
CA TRP A 355 36.47 -18.81 4.88
C TRP A 355 35.88 -20.20 4.60
N SER A 356 35.70 -20.59 3.32
CA SER A 356 34.95 -21.80 2.95
C SER A 356 35.84 -23.02 2.69
N ALA A 357 37.15 -22.86 2.74
CA ALA A 357 38.11 -23.92 2.47
C ALA A 357 37.93 -25.12 3.41
N GLY A 358 37.60 -26.28 2.82
CA GLY A 358 37.42 -27.53 3.56
C GLY A 358 36.09 -27.68 4.30
N ILE A 359 35.17 -26.72 4.15
CA ILE A 359 33.81 -26.84 4.70
C ILE A 359 32.93 -27.61 3.71
N PRO A 360 32.26 -28.69 4.14
CA PRO A 360 31.40 -29.47 3.26
C PRO A 360 30.07 -28.75 2.99
N LEU A 361 29.51 -28.88 1.78
CA LEU A 361 28.24 -28.23 1.40
C LEU A 361 27.01 -28.66 2.23
N ASN A 362 27.11 -29.79 2.93
CA ASN A 362 26.08 -30.27 3.87
C ASN A 362 26.32 -29.82 5.32
N ALA A 363 27.27 -28.90 5.56
CA ALA A 363 27.52 -28.35 6.88
C ALA A 363 26.26 -27.68 7.44
N THR A 364 25.94 -28.01 8.69
CA THR A 364 24.84 -27.39 9.43
C THR A 364 25.29 -26.18 10.25
N GLU A 365 26.59 -26.01 10.42
CA GLU A 365 27.20 -24.89 11.13
C GLU A 365 28.50 -24.47 10.43
N ILE A 366 28.67 -23.17 10.27
CA ILE A 366 29.87 -22.55 9.72
C ILE A 366 30.41 -21.59 10.78
N VAL A 367 31.68 -21.77 11.12
CA VAL A 367 32.41 -20.91 12.05
C VAL A 367 33.59 -20.32 11.32
N ILE A 368 33.56 -19.00 11.14
CA ILE A 368 34.64 -18.23 10.55
C ILE A 368 35.50 -17.70 11.71
N PRO A 369 36.78 -18.08 11.82
CA PRO A 369 37.62 -17.69 12.95
C PRO A 369 38.01 -16.21 12.89
N ASP A 370 38.43 -15.67 14.03
CA ASP A 370 38.87 -14.28 14.14
C ASP A 370 39.96 -13.93 13.11
N ASN A 371 39.95 -12.68 12.64
CA ASN A 371 40.90 -12.11 11.68
C ASN A 371 40.88 -12.75 10.28
N SER A 372 39.75 -13.36 9.88
CA SER A 372 39.61 -14.00 8.57
C SER A 372 39.04 -13.06 7.51
N CYS A 373 39.42 -13.29 6.25
CA CYS A 373 38.76 -12.70 5.08
C CYS A 373 38.78 -11.16 5.03
N ASN A 374 39.96 -10.53 5.06
CA ASN A 374 40.10 -9.07 5.16
C ASN A 374 40.64 -8.39 3.90
N GLU A 375 40.77 -9.14 2.80
CA GLU A 375 41.19 -8.61 1.50
C GLU A 375 40.00 -8.01 0.71
N GLU A 376 40.26 -7.23 -0.35
CA GLU A 376 39.22 -6.52 -1.12
C GLU A 376 38.28 -7.45 -1.89
N GLU A 377 38.76 -8.62 -2.29
CA GLU A 377 37.98 -9.60 -3.05
C GLU A 377 37.25 -10.59 -2.14
N ASP A 378 37.44 -10.49 -0.82
CA ASP A 378 36.84 -11.41 0.15
C ASP A 378 35.35 -11.09 0.36
N GLY A 379 34.50 -12.06 0.03
CA GLY A 379 33.06 -11.96 0.22
C GLY A 379 32.47 -13.17 0.96
N LEU A 380 31.31 -12.98 1.57
CA LEU A 380 30.56 -14.04 2.25
C LEU A 380 29.35 -14.43 1.41
N ASN A 381 29.41 -15.61 0.77
CA ASN A 381 28.31 -16.15 -0.02
C ASN A 381 27.91 -17.54 0.49
N LEU A 382 26.69 -17.65 1.01
CA LEU A 382 26.16 -18.88 1.62
C LEU A 382 25.23 -19.68 0.70
N ARG A 383 25.03 -19.25 -0.56
CA ARG A 383 23.99 -19.84 -1.45
C ARG A 383 24.11 -21.34 -1.66
N GLU A 384 25.33 -21.90 -1.60
CA GLU A 384 25.55 -23.33 -1.81
C GLU A 384 25.28 -24.18 -0.55
N TYR A 385 25.20 -23.58 0.65
CA TYR A 385 25.03 -24.26 1.93
C TYR A 385 23.57 -24.40 2.34
N THR A 386 22.82 -25.22 1.62
CA THR A 386 21.36 -25.41 1.80
C THR A 386 20.93 -26.04 3.13
N ASN A 387 21.86 -26.68 3.86
CA ASN A 387 21.59 -27.32 5.16
C ASN A 387 22.05 -26.47 6.36
N LEU A 388 22.54 -25.26 6.11
CA LEU A 388 23.13 -24.41 7.14
C LEU A 388 22.06 -23.91 8.11
N LYS A 389 22.28 -24.17 9.40
CA LYS A 389 21.44 -23.69 10.50
C LYS A 389 22.09 -22.60 11.32
N ARG A 390 23.43 -22.57 11.42
CA ARG A 390 24.15 -21.59 12.22
C ARG A 390 25.34 -21.01 11.48
N LEU A 391 25.41 -19.68 11.44
CA LEU A 391 26.59 -18.95 11.02
C LEU A 391 27.19 -18.22 12.23
N ARG A 392 28.49 -18.44 12.47
CA ARG A 392 29.26 -17.68 13.45
C ARG A 392 30.46 -17.04 12.76
N VAL A 393 30.48 -15.72 12.72
CA VAL A 393 31.63 -14.93 12.25
C VAL A 393 32.42 -14.45 13.46
N GLY A 394 33.72 -14.68 13.49
CA GLY A 394 34.63 -14.21 14.53
C GLY A 394 34.81 -12.70 14.53
N ASN A 395 35.73 -12.24 15.35
CA ASN A 395 36.12 -10.83 15.44
C ASN A 395 37.04 -10.42 14.29
N ASN A 396 37.02 -9.14 13.90
CA ASN A 396 37.92 -8.56 12.89
C ASN A 396 37.87 -9.29 11.54
N CYS A 397 36.68 -9.70 11.08
CA CYS A 397 36.51 -10.40 9.81
C CYS A 397 35.88 -9.48 8.75
N PHE A 398 36.17 -9.69 7.47
CA PHE A 398 35.52 -8.96 6.37
C PHE A 398 35.66 -7.44 6.46
N ALA A 399 36.83 -6.94 6.88
CA ALA A 399 37.09 -5.51 7.10
C ALA A 399 36.76 -4.62 5.88
N LYS A 400 37.00 -5.12 4.67
CA LYS A 400 36.78 -4.40 3.40
C LYS A 400 35.49 -4.78 2.67
N SER A 401 34.66 -5.66 3.23
CA SER A 401 33.40 -6.06 2.60
C SER A 401 32.41 -4.90 2.62
N GLU A 402 32.03 -4.42 1.45
CA GLU A 402 31.15 -3.26 1.26
C GLU A 402 29.66 -3.62 1.39
N SER A 403 29.23 -4.82 0.96
CA SER A 403 27.84 -5.26 1.11
C SER A 403 27.75 -6.71 1.60
N VAL A 404 26.74 -6.98 2.44
CA VAL A 404 26.44 -8.32 2.95
C VAL A 404 24.97 -8.62 2.68
N ASP A 405 24.73 -9.65 1.88
CA ASP A 405 23.39 -10.06 1.48
C ASP A 405 23.11 -11.52 1.88
N PHE A 406 22.25 -11.68 2.87
CA PHE A 406 21.67 -12.95 3.29
C PHE A 406 20.21 -13.04 2.81
N SER A 407 19.94 -12.76 1.54
CA SER A 407 18.60 -12.97 0.96
C SER A 407 18.43 -14.41 0.47
N SER A 408 17.45 -15.13 1.02
CA SER A 408 17.11 -16.49 0.61
C SER A 408 15.72 -16.89 1.10
N SER A 409 14.86 -17.40 0.20
CA SER A 409 13.53 -17.92 0.53
C SER A 409 13.53 -19.31 1.16
N ASP A 410 14.54 -20.13 0.87
CA ASP A 410 14.59 -21.56 1.23
C ASP A 410 15.69 -21.88 2.25
N SER A 411 16.11 -20.89 3.03
CA SER A 411 17.19 -21.08 4.00
C SER A 411 16.71 -21.73 5.30
N LEU A 412 17.50 -22.68 5.80
CA LEU A 412 17.32 -23.29 7.12
C LEU A 412 18.09 -22.56 8.23
N LEU A 413 18.63 -21.37 7.94
CA LEU A 413 19.47 -20.62 8.86
C LEU A 413 18.64 -20.11 10.04
N GLU A 414 18.94 -20.65 11.23
CA GLU A 414 18.26 -20.39 12.50
C GLU A 414 18.98 -19.31 13.33
N SER A 415 20.31 -19.19 13.19
CA SER A 415 21.11 -18.25 13.99
C SER A 415 22.25 -17.65 13.18
N ILE A 416 22.40 -16.33 13.28
CA ILE A 416 23.55 -15.58 12.77
C ILE A 416 24.19 -14.83 13.94
N THR A 417 25.46 -15.10 14.20
CA THR A 417 26.27 -14.36 15.16
C THR A 417 27.47 -13.75 14.46
N ILE A 418 27.69 -12.46 14.63
CA ILE A 418 28.81 -11.71 14.07
C ILE A 418 29.64 -11.13 15.22
N GLY A 419 30.93 -11.42 15.24
CA GLY A 419 31.88 -10.90 16.23
C GLY A 419 32.11 -9.39 16.09
N MET A 420 32.97 -8.86 16.97
CA MET A 420 33.29 -7.43 17.00
C MET A 420 34.20 -7.00 15.84
N ASN A 421 34.09 -5.74 15.42
CA ASN A 421 34.89 -5.15 14.33
C ASN A 421 34.84 -5.93 13.00
N SER A 422 33.71 -6.58 12.71
CA SER A 422 33.53 -7.36 11.49
C SER A 422 32.66 -6.60 10.48
N PHE A 423 32.90 -6.79 9.18
CA PHE A 423 32.18 -6.08 8.11
C PHE A 423 32.25 -4.55 8.26
N MET A 424 33.45 -3.97 8.36
CA MET A 424 33.57 -2.53 8.61
C MET A 424 33.14 -1.65 7.43
N GLY A 425 33.05 -2.20 6.22
CA GLY A 425 32.51 -1.48 5.04
C GLY A 425 33.54 -0.67 4.27
N GLY A 426 34.84 -0.82 4.55
CA GLY A 426 35.89 -0.04 3.89
C GLY A 426 35.64 1.48 4.03
N ASN A 427 35.55 2.19 2.90
CA ASN A 427 35.16 3.61 2.89
C ASN A 427 33.64 3.75 2.99
N SER A 428 33.16 4.78 3.70
CA SER A 428 31.72 5.06 3.78
C SER A 428 31.13 5.33 2.39
N ASN A 429 30.25 4.44 1.94
CA ASN A 429 29.56 4.49 0.65
C ASN A 429 28.04 4.25 0.88
N PRO A 430 27.14 5.03 0.25
CA PRO A 430 25.70 4.77 0.30
C PRO A 430 25.28 3.35 -0.09
N ASP A 431 26.07 2.61 -0.88
CA ASP A 431 25.76 1.24 -1.30
C ASP A 431 26.07 0.17 -0.23
N ASN A 432 26.69 0.57 0.89
CA ASN A 432 27.08 -0.37 1.94
C ASN A 432 25.88 -0.84 2.76
N VAL A 433 25.26 -1.95 2.38
CA VAL A 433 24.01 -2.44 2.98
C VAL A 433 24.17 -3.84 3.55
N LEU A 434 23.64 -4.05 4.76
CA LEU A 434 23.33 -5.37 5.31
C LEU A 434 21.88 -5.69 4.94
N ARG A 435 21.68 -6.71 4.12
CA ARG A 435 20.36 -7.17 3.69
C ARG A 435 20.09 -8.58 4.19
N ILE A 436 18.97 -8.76 4.88
CA ILE A 436 18.44 -10.06 5.29
C ILE A 436 16.99 -10.11 4.80
N ASN A 437 16.69 -11.00 3.86
CA ASN A 437 15.37 -11.11 3.26
C ASN A 437 14.93 -12.57 3.07
N GLY A 438 13.69 -12.89 3.43
CA GLY A 438 13.07 -14.19 3.14
C GLY A 438 13.47 -15.32 4.09
N HIS A 439 14.17 -14.99 5.18
CA HIS A 439 14.68 -15.95 6.15
C HIS A 439 13.64 -16.35 7.20
N ASN A 440 12.62 -17.11 6.78
CA ASN A 440 11.53 -17.56 7.68
C ASN A 440 11.97 -18.55 8.78
N SER A 441 13.21 -19.04 8.75
CA SER A 441 13.77 -19.94 9.78
C SER A 441 14.64 -19.22 10.80
N LEU A 442 15.02 -17.95 10.57
CA LEU A 442 15.98 -17.24 11.41
C LEU A 442 15.33 -16.84 12.73
N ILE A 443 15.89 -17.29 13.85
CA ILE A 443 15.38 -17.09 15.22
C ILE A 443 16.17 -16.00 15.94
N GLU A 444 17.49 -15.96 15.74
CA GLU A 444 18.35 -14.96 16.37
C GLU A 444 19.36 -14.33 15.41
N LEU A 445 19.54 -13.02 15.55
CA LEU A 445 20.60 -12.25 14.92
C LEU A 445 21.34 -11.44 16.00
N ARG A 446 22.63 -11.70 16.14
CA ARG A 446 23.50 -11.01 17.10
C ARG A 446 24.70 -10.41 16.39
N ILE A 447 24.87 -9.10 16.50
CA ILE A 447 25.94 -8.34 15.86
C ILE A 447 26.81 -7.72 16.96
N GLY A 448 28.10 -8.05 16.96
CA GLY A 448 29.08 -7.52 17.91
C GLY A 448 29.36 -6.04 17.68
N ARG A 449 29.90 -5.39 18.71
CA ARG A 449 30.29 -3.97 18.68
C ARG A 449 31.24 -3.65 17.53
N TYR A 450 31.14 -2.44 17.01
CA TYR A 450 31.94 -1.84 15.93
C TYR A 450 31.80 -2.51 14.56
N SER A 451 30.96 -3.53 14.46
CA SER A 451 30.66 -4.19 13.18
C SER A 451 29.70 -3.37 12.34
N PHE A 452 29.84 -3.38 11.02
CA PHE A 452 29.02 -2.57 10.11
C PHE A 452 29.09 -1.05 10.37
N SER A 453 30.20 -0.54 10.89
CA SER A 453 30.34 0.88 11.25
C SER A 453 30.12 1.84 10.08
N ASN A 454 30.62 1.50 8.88
CA ASN A 454 30.47 2.32 7.66
C ASN A 454 29.34 1.84 6.72
N TYR A 455 28.37 1.08 7.25
CA TYR A 455 27.19 0.67 6.47
C TYR A 455 26.10 1.73 6.55
N SER A 456 25.50 2.03 5.41
CA SER A 456 24.46 3.04 5.23
C SER A 456 23.06 2.54 5.63
N LEU A 457 22.85 1.21 5.63
CA LEU A 457 21.54 0.63 5.92
C LEU A 457 21.64 -0.78 6.52
N CYS A 458 20.90 -0.99 7.60
CA CYS A 458 20.53 -2.31 8.10
C CYS A 458 19.09 -2.62 7.67
N TYR A 459 18.92 -3.57 6.75
CA TYR A 459 17.62 -3.94 6.20
C TYR A 459 17.28 -5.40 6.49
N ILE A 460 16.24 -5.62 7.30
CA ILE A 460 15.73 -6.94 7.65
C ILE A 460 14.25 -7.01 7.28
N GLU A 461 13.92 -7.89 6.34
CA GLU A 461 12.57 -8.05 5.82
C GLU A 461 12.16 -9.53 5.77
N SER A 462 10.90 -9.82 6.07
CA SER A 462 10.31 -11.17 5.92
C SER A 462 11.11 -12.27 6.63
N ALA A 463 11.60 -11.99 7.85
CA ALA A 463 12.20 -12.98 8.75
C ALA A 463 11.21 -13.27 9.89
N GLY A 464 10.09 -13.92 9.54
CA GLY A 464 8.93 -14.05 10.43
C GLY A 464 9.17 -14.85 11.71
N ALA A 465 10.21 -15.69 11.77
CA ALA A 465 10.58 -16.45 12.97
C ALA A 465 11.58 -15.73 13.89
N LEU A 466 12.06 -14.55 13.50
CA LEU A 466 13.10 -13.85 14.25
C LEU A 466 12.53 -13.40 15.59
N GLU A 467 13.10 -13.86 16.70
CA GLU A 467 12.67 -13.50 18.05
C GLU A 467 13.62 -12.49 18.72
N VAL A 468 14.92 -12.59 18.43
CA VAL A 468 15.96 -11.78 19.08
C VAL A 468 16.84 -11.06 18.05
N LEU A 469 16.88 -9.74 18.15
CA LEU A 469 17.79 -8.89 17.41
C LEU A 469 18.69 -8.11 18.38
N GLU A 470 19.98 -8.37 18.35
CA GLU A 470 20.97 -7.61 19.12
C GLU A 470 22.02 -7.00 18.20
N ILE A 471 22.22 -5.69 18.34
CA ILE A 471 23.21 -4.92 17.59
C ILE A 471 24.07 -4.15 18.60
N GLY A 472 25.30 -4.60 18.82
CA GLY A 472 26.21 -4.01 19.79
C GLY A 472 25.90 -4.42 21.24
N ASN A 473 26.31 -3.59 22.19
CA ASN A 473 26.05 -3.76 23.62
C ASN A 473 25.45 -2.48 24.20
N VAL A 474 24.28 -2.59 24.85
CA VAL A 474 23.52 -1.46 25.43
C VAL A 474 24.23 -0.72 26.56
N ASN A 475 25.34 -1.26 27.07
CA ASN A 475 26.13 -0.65 28.15
C ASN A 475 27.54 -0.22 27.72
N GLU A 476 27.91 -0.41 26.44
CA GLU A 476 29.25 -0.11 25.95
C GLU A 476 29.19 0.56 24.58
N ASP A 477 30.15 1.45 24.32
CA ASP A 477 30.36 2.06 22.99
C ASP A 477 30.39 0.99 21.90
N SER A 478 29.45 1.09 20.96
CA SER A 478 29.17 0.07 19.96
C SER A 478 29.33 0.59 18.53
N PHE A 479 28.90 1.81 18.21
CA PHE A 479 29.13 2.44 16.88
C PHE A 479 28.75 1.57 15.66
N ASN A 480 27.81 0.64 15.84
CA ASN A 480 27.30 -0.16 14.73
C ASN A 480 26.45 0.75 13.84
N PHE A 481 26.64 0.69 12.51
CA PHE A 481 25.89 1.52 11.56
C PHE A 481 25.90 3.01 11.94
N GLN A 482 27.08 3.60 12.22
CA GLN A 482 27.18 4.94 12.82
C GLN A 482 26.39 6.01 12.06
N TYR A 483 26.43 5.98 10.72
CA TYR A 483 25.68 6.85 9.81
C TYR A 483 24.55 6.11 9.06
N GLY A 484 24.31 4.86 9.46
CA GLY A 484 23.35 3.99 8.80
C GLY A 484 21.94 4.20 9.33
N SER A 485 20.95 3.83 8.52
CA SER A 485 19.55 3.78 8.93
C SER A 485 19.11 2.34 9.25
N LEU A 486 18.01 2.20 9.98
CA LEU A 486 17.46 0.91 10.38
C LEU A 486 16.10 0.68 9.72
N LYS A 487 15.89 -0.48 9.08
CA LYS A 487 14.59 -0.86 8.56
C LYS A 487 14.29 -2.33 8.86
N LEU A 488 13.30 -2.53 9.71
CA LEU A 488 12.75 -3.82 10.13
C LEU A 488 11.31 -3.93 9.60
N THR A 489 11.02 -4.94 8.80
CA THR A 489 9.71 -5.07 8.14
C THR A 489 9.26 -6.54 8.12
N TYR A 490 7.98 -6.80 8.45
CA TYR A 490 7.40 -8.16 8.45
C TYR A 490 8.14 -9.15 9.37
N LEU A 491 8.42 -8.73 10.61
CA LEU A 491 9.08 -9.54 11.63
C LEU A 491 8.09 -9.88 12.74
N TYR A 492 7.10 -10.70 12.39
CA TYR A 492 5.89 -10.91 13.20
C TYR A 492 6.18 -11.44 14.62
N ASN A 493 7.19 -12.31 14.77
CA ASN A 493 7.53 -12.94 16.06
C ASN A 493 8.69 -12.25 16.80
N LEU A 494 9.10 -11.05 16.38
CA LEU A 494 10.22 -10.34 17.00
C LEU A 494 9.86 -9.90 18.40
N LYS A 495 10.51 -10.45 19.43
CA LYS A 495 10.21 -10.19 20.85
C LYS A 495 11.13 -9.15 21.47
N SER A 496 12.41 -9.19 21.15
CA SER A 496 13.40 -8.30 21.79
C SER A 496 14.37 -7.70 20.81
N VAL A 497 14.55 -6.38 20.91
CA VAL A 497 15.55 -5.61 20.18
C VAL A 497 16.48 -4.93 21.18
N ALA A 498 17.79 -5.14 21.04
CA ALA A 498 18.80 -4.44 21.83
C ALA A 498 19.79 -3.72 20.90
N ILE A 499 19.96 -2.41 21.09
CA ILE A 499 20.84 -1.57 20.26
C ILE A 499 21.85 -0.87 21.16
N GLY A 500 23.14 -1.11 20.92
CA GLY A 500 24.24 -0.64 21.74
C GLY A 500 24.57 0.84 21.60
N ASN A 501 25.36 1.37 22.55
CA ASN A 501 25.66 2.81 22.61
C ASN A 501 26.21 3.33 21.27
N LYS A 502 25.72 4.48 20.83
CA LYS A 502 26.12 5.18 19.61
C LYS A 502 25.95 4.35 18.33
N SER A 503 25.19 3.26 18.37
CA SER A 503 24.79 2.56 17.16
C SER A 503 23.68 3.36 16.48
N PHE A 504 23.75 3.54 15.17
CA PHE A 504 22.81 4.41 14.44
C PHE A 504 22.80 5.86 14.99
N MET A 505 23.98 6.41 15.33
CA MET A 505 24.15 7.73 16.01
C MET A 505 23.88 8.95 15.10
N TYR A 506 23.88 8.76 13.80
CA TYR A 506 23.53 9.77 12.80
C TYR A 506 22.55 9.16 11.80
N SER A 507 21.57 8.43 12.33
CA SER A 507 20.59 7.76 11.50
C SER A 507 19.66 8.78 10.83
N LYS A 508 19.20 8.46 9.62
CA LYS A 508 18.16 9.25 8.94
C LYS A 508 16.77 8.79 9.37
N TYR A 509 16.60 7.48 9.54
CA TYR A 509 15.33 6.88 9.94
C TYR A 509 15.53 5.52 10.62
N ALA A 510 14.53 5.14 11.40
CA ALA A 510 14.41 3.83 12.00
C ALA A 510 12.96 3.33 11.83
N PHE A 511 12.79 2.25 11.09
CA PHE A 511 11.47 1.66 10.84
C PHE A 511 11.33 0.31 11.51
N PHE A 512 10.21 0.16 12.22
CA PHE A 512 9.73 -1.06 12.84
C PHE A 512 8.31 -1.27 12.30
N MET A 513 8.18 -1.98 11.19
CA MET A 513 6.90 -2.18 10.49
C MET A 513 6.46 -3.64 10.58
N SER A 514 5.22 -3.87 11.02
CA SER A 514 4.66 -5.22 11.18
C SER A 514 5.52 -6.08 12.12
N VAL A 515 5.82 -5.54 13.32
CA VAL A 515 6.58 -6.18 14.41
C VAL A 515 5.65 -6.49 15.61
N ASN A 516 4.67 -7.36 15.38
CA ASN A 516 3.48 -7.47 16.24
C ASN A 516 3.78 -8.00 17.65
N ASP A 517 4.74 -8.93 17.80
CA ASP A 517 5.04 -9.57 19.08
C ASP A 517 6.17 -8.87 19.87
N LEU A 518 6.47 -7.60 19.57
CA LEU A 518 7.59 -6.89 20.19
C LEU A 518 7.33 -6.58 21.67
N GLU A 519 8.05 -7.28 22.55
CA GLU A 519 7.94 -7.17 24.00
C GLU A 519 8.87 -6.11 24.59
N SER A 520 10.08 -5.94 24.03
CA SER A 520 11.08 -5.02 24.58
C SER A 520 12.01 -4.41 23.54
N ILE A 521 12.33 -3.12 23.75
CA ILE A 521 13.40 -2.42 23.05
C ILE A 521 14.35 -1.84 24.09
N GLN A 522 15.62 -2.21 24.01
CA GLN A 522 16.69 -1.66 24.85
C GLN A 522 17.62 -0.82 23.98
N LEU A 523 17.77 0.45 24.34
CA LEU A 523 18.62 1.40 23.63
C LEU A 523 19.75 1.86 24.54
N GLY A 524 20.98 1.75 24.04
CA GLY A 524 22.17 2.30 24.67
C GLY A 524 22.23 3.83 24.55
N GLU A 525 23.22 4.43 25.21
CA GLU A 525 23.48 5.86 25.16
C GLU A 525 23.71 6.33 23.71
N ASN A 526 22.95 7.34 23.25
CA ASN A 526 22.98 7.86 21.86
C ASN A 526 22.71 6.80 20.78
N ALA A 527 22.10 5.67 21.12
CA ALA A 527 21.59 4.73 20.13
C ALA A 527 20.38 5.35 19.41
N LEU A 528 20.28 5.17 18.09
CA LEU A 528 19.23 5.79 17.25
C LEU A 528 19.16 7.32 17.43
N GLN A 529 20.30 7.97 17.69
CA GLN A 529 20.37 9.41 17.61
C GLN A 529 20.24 9.80 16.13
N PHE A 530 19.23 10.59 15.81
CA PHE A 530 19.02 11.01 14.44
C PHE A 530 19.87 12.23 14.10
N ASP A 531 20.30 12.31 12.85
CA ASP A 531 21.13 13.40 12.35
C ASP A 531 20.28 14.67 12.09
N ASN A 532 20.72 15.79 12.67
CA ASN A 532 20.04 17.08 12.60
C ASN A 532 20.08 17.71 11.20
N ASP A 533 20.95 17.22 10.32
CA ASP A 533 21.09 17.71 8.93
C ASP A 533 20.02 17.12 7.99
N TYR A 534 19.12 16.25 8.48
CA TYR A 534 18.01 15.69 7.71
C TYR A 534 16.64 16.13 8.25
N ASP A 535 15.82 16.69 7.35
CA ASP A 535 14.50 17.27 7.66
C ASP A 535 13.47 16.27 8.22
N GLN A 536 13.71 14.96 8.10
CA GLN A 536 12.84 13.90 8.62
C GLN A 536 13.63 12.78 9.29
N SER A 537 14.20 13.12 10.45
CA SER A 537 14.62 12.16 11.47
C SER A 537 13.40 11.39 12.01
N LEU A 538 13.12 10.20 11.48
CA LEU A 538 11.85 9.51 11.71
C LEU A 538 12.04 8.13 12.37
N LEU A 539 11.40 7.95 13.53
CA LEU A 539 11.13 6.64 14.13
C LEU A 539 9.69 6.25 13.80
N ILE A 540 9.49 5.19 13.00
CA ILE A 540 8.15 4.61 12.80
C ILE A 540 8.09 3.29 13.56
N MET A 541 7.12 3.19 14.45
CA MET A 541 6.70 1.94 15.06
C MET A 541 5.26 1.66 14.66
N ASP A 542 5.08 0.62 13.86
CA ASP A 542 3.79 0.09 13.43
C ASP A 542 3.66 -1.34 13.95
N CYS A 543 3.03 -1.45 15.12
CA CYS A 543 2.72 -2.70 15.80
C CYS A 543 1.19 -2.88 15.79
N TYR A 544 0.68 -3.93 15.14
CA TYR A 544 -0.73 -4.28 15.27
C TYR A 544 -0.95 -4.94 16.63
N PHE A 545 -1.49 -4.19 17.59
CA PHE A 545 -2.01 -4.77 18.84
C PHE A 545 -3.41 -5.34 18.55
N PHE A 546 -3.52 -6.67 18.53
CA PHE A 546 -4.81 -7.37 18.54
C PHE A 546 -5.49 -7.32 19.91
#